data_AF-A0AAV6H0N2-F1
#
_entry.id   AF-A0AAV6H0N2-F1
#
_cell.length_a   1.000
_cell.length_b   1.000
_cell.length_c   1.000
_cell.angle_alpha   90.00
_cell.angle_beta   90.00
_cell.angle_gamma   90.00
#
_symmetry.space_group_name_H-M   'P 1'
#
loop_
_entity.id
_entity.type
_entity.pdbx_description
1 polymer ?
#
loop_
_entity_poly.entity_id
_entity_poly.type
_entity_poly.pdbx_seq_one_letter_code
_entity_poly.pdbx_strand_id
1 'polypeptide(L)' 'MDRGNSLPSMLEQKIYPYEMLMVTQKGRNKLPPGVDRTRLERHLAPEEFLRLFGMSIEEFDRLSMWKRNELKKRACLF' A
#
# COMPACT_ATOMS: atom_id res chain seq x y z
N MET A 1 1.84 -26.29 19.67
CA MET A 1 2.93 -25.32 19.41
C MET A 1 2.29 -24.04 18.92
N ASP A 2 1.73 -23.33 19.89
CA ASP A 2 1.20 -21.99 19.82
C ASP A 2 2.31 -21.04 19.35
N ARG A 3 2.34 -20.75 18.04
CA ARG A 3 3.03 -19.55 17.57
C ARG A 3 2.00 -18.44 17.54
N GLY A 4 1.80 -17.85 18.72
CA GLY A 4 1.27 -16.51 18.83
C GLY A 4 2.12 -15.58 17.96
N ASN A 5 1.62 -15.25 16.78
CA ASN A 5 2.09 -14.09 16.04
C ASN A 5 1.33 -12.87 16.58
N SER A 6 1.75 -12.41 17.75
CA SER A 6 1.33 -11.15 18.32
C SER A 6 1.82 -10.00 17.43
N LEU A 7 0.88 -9.49 16.62
CA LEU A 7 0.72 -8.15 16.05
C LEU A 7 1.83 -7.10 16.33
N PRO A 8 2.03 -6.18 15.37
CA PRO A 8 1.75 -4.80 15.69
C PRO A 8 0.51 -4.38 14.90
N SER A 9 -0.55 -4.08 15.65
CA SER A 9 -1.53 -3.06 15.32
C SER A 9 -1.66 -2.80 13.82
N MET A 10 -2.43 -3.66 13.14
CA MET A 10 -3.38 -3.13 12.18
C MET A 10 -4.22 -2.11 12.96
N LEU A 11 -3.77 -0.86 13.06
CA LEU A 11 -4.72 0.22 12.85
C LEU A 11 -5.32 -0.16 11.50
N GLU A 12 -6.51 -0.76 11.51
CA GLU A 12 -7.20 -1.27 10.32
C GLU A 12 -7.10 -0.18 9.26
N GLN A 13 -6.13 -0.32 8.35
CA GLN A 13 -5.78 0.77 7.45
C GLN A 13 -6.99 0.92 6.56
N LYS A 14 -7.66 2.06 6.68
CA LYS A 14 -8.87 2.30 5.92
C LYS A 14 -8.57 2.06 4.45
N ILE A 15 -9.37 1.20 3.86
CA ILE A 15 -9.26 0.85 2.46
C ILE A 15 -9.88 1.97 1.64
N TYR A 16 -9.14 2.43 0.63
CA TYR A 16 -9.57 3.46 -0.30
C TYR A 16 -9.43 2.96 -1.74
N PRO A 17 -10.28 3.45 -2.66
CA PRO A 17 -10.11 3.22 -4.08
C PRO A 17 -8.72 3.66 -4.55
N TYR A 18 -8.10 2.88 -5.43
CA TYR A 18 -6.79 3.18 -6.01
C TYR A 18 -6.69 4.61 -6.55
N GLU A 19 -7.74 5.06 -7.25
CA GLU A 19 -7.82 6.41 -7.83
C GLU A 19 -7.71 7.56 -6.82
N MET A 20 -8.17 7.32 -5.59
CA MET A 20 -8.10 8.29 -4.50
C MET A 20 -6.72 8.31 -3.82
N LEU A 21 -5.97 7.20 -3.94
CA LEU A 21 -4.61 7.05 -3.41
C LEU A 21 -3.54 7.45 -4.43
N MET A 22 -3.87 7.50 -5.72
CA MET A 22 -2.94 7.89 -6.78
C MET A 22 -2.39 9.32 -6.57
N VAL A 23 -1.06 9.41 -6.58
CA VAL A 23 -0.33 10.68 -6.58
C VAL A 23 0.17 10.99 -8.00
N THR A 24 -0.50 11.90 -8.69
CA THR A 24 -0.10 12.36 -10.03
C THR A 24 0.47 13.77 -9.96
N GLN A 25 1.44 14.10 -10.81
CA GLN A 25 2.05 15.44 -10.84
C GLN A 25 1.04 16.55 -11.19
N LYS A 26 -0.05 16.22 -11.90
CA LYS A 26 -1.01 17.19 -12.43
C LYS A 26 -2.17 17.51 -11.48
N GLY A 27 -2.35 16.72 -10.42
CA GLY A 27 -3.40 16.95 -9.44
C GLY A 27 -2.81 16.90 -8.04
N ARG A 28 -3.02 17.96 -7.25
CA ARG A 28 -2.99 17.84 -5.79
C ARG A 28 -4.21 17.02 -5.37
N ASN A 29 -4.22 15.72 -5.68
CA ASN A 29 -5.15 14.78 -5.05
C ASN A 29 -4.86 14.88 -3.56
N LYS A 30 -5.79 15.50 -2.84
CA LYS A 30 -5.74 15.55 -1.39
C LYS A 30 -6.04 14.13 -0.93
N LEU A 31 -5.00 13.42 -0.53
CA LEU A 31 -5.17 12.11 0.09
C LEU A 31 -6.16 12.22 1.25
N PRO A 32 -7.01 11.19 1.48
CA PRO A 32 -7.97 11.20 2.57
C PRO A 32 -7.31 11.46 3.93
N PRO A 33 -8.02 12.10 4.88
CA PRO A 33 -7.50 12.32 6.22
C PRO A 33 -7.07 11.01 6.90
N GLY A 34 -5.87 10.98 7.46
CA GLY A 34 -5.34 9.80 8.17
C GLY A 34 -4.68 8.74 7.28
N VAL A 35 -4.58 8.97 5.97
CA VAL A 35 -3.81 8.10 5.06
C VAL A 35 -2.31 8.35 5.21
N ASP A 36 -1.54 7.29 5.42
CA ASP A 36 -0.09 7.36 5.46
C ASP A 36 0.48 7.45 4.03
N ARG A 37 0.96 8.65 3.69
CA ARG A 37 1.55 8.97 2.38
C ARG A 37 2.74 8.07 2.03
N THR A 38 3.45 7.56 3.03
CA THR A 38 4.63 6.72 2.81
C THR A 38 4.27 5.26 2.61
N ARG A 39 3.02 4.86 2.89
CA ARG A 39 2.52 3.47 2.86
C ARG A 39 1.17 3.37 2.15
N LEU A 40 0.97 4.15 1.08
CA LEU A 40 -0.27 4.17 0.28
C LEU A 40 -0.68 2.78 -0.20
N GLU A 41 0.28 1.91 -0.50
CA GLU A 41 0.02 0.54 -0.94
C GLU A 41 -0.79 -0.27 0.09
N ARG A 42 -0.71 0.07 1.38
CA ARG A 42 -1.44 -0.64 2.43
C ARG A 42 -2.87 -0.17 2.63
N HIS A 43 -3.26 0.89 1.94
CA HIS A 43 -4.64 1.39 1.92
C HIS A 43 -5.44 0.81 0.74
N LEU A 44 -4.87 -0.09 -0.05
CA LEU A 44 -5.55 -0.77 -1.14
C LEU A 44 -6.30 -1.99 -0.64
N ALA A 45 -7.45 -2.28 -1.26
CA ALA A 45 -8.11 -3.57 -1.11
C ALA A 45 -7.14 -4.70 -1.54
N PRO A 46 -7.17 -5.88 -0.90
CA PRO A 46 -6.26 -6.98 -1.24
C PRO A 46 -6.28 -7.35 -2.73
N GLU A 47 -7.46 -7.31 -3.36
CA GLU A 47 -7.66 -7.64 -4.78
C GLU A 47 -6.99 -6.61 -5.69
N GLU A 48 -7.12 -5.32 -5.36
CA GLU A 48 -6.48 -4.23 -6.11
C GLU A 48 -4.97 -4.21 -5.88
N PHE A 49 -4.50 -4.53 -4.67
CA PHE A 49 -3.09 -4.72 -4.39
C PHE A 49 -2.51 -5.82 -5.28
N LEU A 50 -3.15 -6.99 -5.30
CA LEU A 50 -2.73 -8.12 -6.12
C LEU A 50 -2.74 -7.75 -7.61
N ARG A 51 -3.75 -7.00 -8.06
CA ARG A 51 -3.85 -6.54 -9.45
C ARG A 51 -2.74 -5.57 -9.84
N LEU A 52 -2.37 -4.64 -8.95
CA LEU A 52 -1.36 -3.60 -9.23
C LEU A 52 0.07 -4.12 -9.09
N PHE A 53 0.33 -4.97 -8.10
CA PHE A 53 1.68 -5.44 -7.75
C PHE A 53 1.98 -6.87 -8.20
N GLY A 54 0.94 -7.65 -8.56
CA GLY A 54 1.09 -9.04 -9.01
C GLY A 54 1.50 -10.02 -7.91
N MET A 55 1.42 -9.62 -6.64
CA MET A 55 1.81 -10.42 -5.48
C MET A 55 1.02 -9.99 -4.24
N SER A 56 1.03 -10.81 -3.19
CA SER A 56 0.44 -10.46 -1.89
C SER A 56 1.25 -9.38 -1.16
N ILE A 57 0.64 -8.74 -0.16
CA ILE A 57 1.31 -7.76 0.70
C ILE A 57 2.51 -8.40 1.43
N GLU A 58 2.37 -9.66 1.84
CA GLU A 58 3.43 -10.41 2.53
C GLU A 58 4.65 -10.65 1.63
N GLU A 59 4.42 -10.99 0.37
CA GLU A 59 5.49 -11.14 -0.63
C GLU A 59 6.12 -9.79 -0.95
N PHE A 60 5.31 -8.75 -1.09
CA PHE A 60 5.78 -7.39 -1.32
C PHE A 60 6.68 -6.90 -0.18
N ASP A 61 6.32 -7.14 1.08
CA ASP A 61 7.11 -6.73 2.25
C ASP A 61 8.46 -7.47 2.34
N ARG A 62 8.62 -8.63 1.68
CA ARG A 62 9.91 -9.35 1.56
C ARG A 62 10.83 -8.76 0.49
N LEU A 63 10.31 -7.93 -0.41
CA LEU A 63 11.11 -7.28 -1.43
C LEU A 63 12.06 -6.23 -0.81
N SER A 64 13.21 -6.05 -1.47
CA SER A 64 14.13 -4.96 -1.16
C SER A 64 13.43 -3.59 -1.22
N MET A 65 13.91 -2.63 -0.44
CA MET A 65 13.33 -1.27 -0.44
C MET A 65 13.35 -0.63 -1.83
N TRP A 66 14.43 -0.83 -2.59
CA TRP A 66 14.52 -0.30 -3.96
C TRP A 66 13.42 -0.86 -4.86
N LYS A 67 13.11 -2.16 -4.74
CA LYS A 67 12.12 -2.83 -5.58
C LYS A 67 10.71 -2.40 -5.21
N ARG A 68 10.41 -2.31 -3.90
CA ARG A 68 9.14 -1.75 -3.41
C ARG A 68 8.91 -0.34 -3.94
N ASN A 69 9.92 0.53 -3.85
CA ASN A 69 9.83 1.90 -4.34
C ASN A 69 9.65 1.98 -5.86
N GLU A 70 10.35 1.13 -6.62
CA GLU A 70 10.18 1.04 -8.08
C GLU A 70 8.73 0.67 -8.45
N LEU A 71 8.18 -0.35 -7.81
CA LEU A 71 6.81 -0.80 -8.06
C LEU A 71 5.78 0.26 -7.64
N LYS A 72 5.95 0.89 -6.48
CA LYS A 72 5.09 2.00 -6.03
C LYS A 72 5.08 3.16 -7.02
N LYS A 73 6.24 3.53 -7.57
CA LYS A 73 6.33 4.59 -8.60
C LYS A 73 5.54 4.21 -9.85
N ARG A 74 5.65 2.96 -10.32
CA ARG A 74 4.89 2.46 -11.48
C ARG A 74 3.38 2.49 -11.24
N ALA A 75 2.95 2.25 -10.01
CA ALA A 75 1.56 2.33 -9.59
C ALA A 75 1.13 3.76 -9.19
N CYS A 76 1.93 4.81 -9.37
CA CYS A 76 1.60 6.16 -8.90
C CYS A 76 1.25 6.23 -7.39
N LEU A 77 1.89 5.40 -6.56
CA LEU A 77 1.72 5.31 -5.10
C LEU A 77 3.01 5.64 -4.33
N PHE A 78 3.92 6.41 -4.93
CA PHE A 78 5.21 6.77 -4.33
C PHE A 78 5.26 8.22 -3.83
#